data_AF-A0A7S2CKL8-F1
#
_entry.id   AF-A0A7S2CKL8-F1
#
_cell.length_a   1.000
_cell.length_b   1.000
_cell.length_c   1.000
_cell.angle_alpha   90.00
_cell.angle_beta   90.00
_cell.angle_gamma   90.00
#
_symmetry.space_group_name_H-M   'P 1'
#
loop_
_entity.id
_entity.type
_entity.pdbx_description
1 polymer ?
#
loop_
_entity_poly.entity_id
_entity_poly.type
_entity_poly.pdbx_seq_one_letter_code
_entity_poly.pdbx_strand_id
1 'polypeptide(L)'
;GTFIEIMCTHFLRCKSTRKTLGQPWVVIRGEPRPEDVQQGALGNCWFAAALSMVAAKPELISSLFITKEYNPHGAYQLQLFHAGEWRGILIDDLFPTSQVMRGKLQGEMVYYSRGGTLSYLSCARHQLWVPLVEKAAAKLSGSYGNLSAGTFGEALGLFTGFPTERLVLYIPAEARLRRAELR
;
A
#
# COMPACT_ATOMS: atom_id res chain seq x y z
N GLY A 1 18.18 12.72 6.39
CA GLY A 1 18.87 11.42 6.43
C GLY A 1 18.37 10.57 5.29
N THR A 2 19.18 10.51 4.25
CA THR A 2 19.24 9.54 3.15
C THR A 2 18.71 8.14 3.50
N PHE A 3 17.77 7.59 2.72
CA PHE A 3 17.61 6.15 2.39
C PHE A 3 16.40 5.92 1.46
N ILE A 4 16.33 6.66 0.34
CA ILE A 4 15.50 6.26 -0.82
C ILE A 4 16.34 6.45 -2.08
N GLU A 5 17.50 5.81 -2.11
CA GLU A 5 18.27 5.64 -3.33
C GLU A 5 18.45 4.14 -3.56
N ILE A 6 18.20 3.72 -4.80
CA ILE A 6 18.28 2.34 -5.30
C ILE A 6 16.98 1.55 -5.12
N MET A 7 15.94 1.94 -5.87
CA MET A 7 14.98 1.06 -6.58
C MET A 7 14.02 1.95 -7.39
N CYS A 8 14.36 2.18 -8.66
CA CYS A 8 13.58 2.84 -9.74
C CYS A 8 12.51 3.88 -9.34
N THR A 9 12.89 5.16 -9.37
CA THR A 9 12.06 6.35 -9.15
C THR A 9 11.40 6.87 -10.43
N HIS A 10 10.33 6.27 -10.97
CA HIS A 10 9.73 6.80 -12.23
C HIS A 10 8.19 6.78 -12.33
N PHE A 11 7.68 7.90 -12.84
CA PHE A 11 6.37 8.57 -12.64
C PHE A 11 5.13 7.88 -13.26
N LEU A 12 3.98 8.07 -12.60
CA LEU A 12 2.64 8.28 -13.18
C LEU A 12 2.28 9.79 -13.18
N ARG A 13 2.91 10.66 -14.00
CA ARG A 13 2.59 12.11 -13.93
C ARG A 13 1.23 12.35 -14.57
N CYS A 14 0.22 12.45 -13.72
CA CYS A 14 -1.20 12.58 -14.06
C CYS A 14 -1.55 13.79 -14.96
N LYS A 15 -0.63 14.74 -15.17
CA LYS A 15 -0.94 15.93 -15.98
C LYS A 15 -1.25 15.60 -17.45
N SER A 16 -0.73 14.49 -17.99
CA SER A 16 -0.96 14.09 -19.38
C SER A 16 -1.83 12.84 -19.56
N THR A 17 -1.95 11.97 -18.54
CA THR A 17 -2.78 10.76 -18.63
C THR A 17 -4.28 11.06 -18.70
N ARG A 18 -4.71 12.28 -18.34
CA ARG A 18 -6.10 12.76 -18.59
C ARG A 18 -6.51 12.69 -20.06
N LYS A 19 -5.57 12.74 -21.01
CA LYS A 19 -5.87 12.71 -22.45
C LYS A 19 -5.62 11.36 -23.12
N THR A 20 -4.86 10.45 -22.51
CA THR A 20 -4.36 9.26 -23.23
C THR A 20 -4.89 7.91 -22.76
N LEU A 21 -5.56 7.78 -21.60
CA LEU A 21 -5.90 6.47 -21.04
C LEU A 21 -7.29 6.34 -20.37
N GLY A 22 -8.26 7.22 -20.69
CA GLY A 22 -9.53 7.21 -19.99
C GLY A 22 -9.43 7.74 -18.55
N GLN A 23 -10.47 7.53 -17.74
CA GLN A 23 -10.83 8.27 -16.52
C GLN A 23 -9.66 8.77 -15.62
N PRO A 24 -9.78 9.98 -15.02
CA PRO A 24 -8.73 10.59 -14.22
C PRO A 24 -8.41 9.79 -12.95
N TRP A 25 -7.14 9.76 -12.55
CA TRP A 25 -6.71 9.18 -11.29
C TRP A 25 -7.27 9.95 -10.09
N VAL A 26 -7.69 9.21 -9.07
CA VAL A 26 -8.19 9.75 -7.79
C VAL A 26 -7.55 8.98 -6.64
N VAL A 27 -7.53 9.55 -5.43
CA VAL A 27 -7.00 8.84 -4.25
C VAL A 27 -7.89 7.64 -3.94
N ILE A 28 -9.18 7.89 -3.69
CA ILE A 28 -10.23 6.89 -3.49
C ILE A 28 -11.39 7.22 -4.43
N ARG A 29 -11.90 6.23 -5.17
CA ARG A 29 -13.06 6.36 -6.06
C ARG A 29 -14.29 5.75 -5.42
N GLY A 30 -15.12 6.60 -4.80
CA GLY A 30 -16.26 6.13 -4.03
C GLY A 30 -15.78 5.44 -2.75
N GLU A 31 -16.22 4.21 -2.52
CA GLU A 31 -15.76 3.41 -1.39
C GLU A 31 -14.59 2.49 -1.80
N PRO A 32 -13.53 2.39 -0.96
CA PRO A 32 -12.48 1.43 -1.14
C PRO A 32 -13.06 0.02 -0.98
N ARG A 33 -12.65 -0.90 -1.85
CA ARG A 33 -13.16 -2.27 -1.84
C ARG A 33 -12.00 -3.26 -1.70
N PRO A 34 -12.24 -4.43 -1.09
CA PRO A 34 -11.22 -5.49 -1.01
C PRO A 34 -10.66 -5.90 -2.38
N GLU A 35 -11.51 -5.89 -3.41
CA GLU A 35 -11.20 -6.22 -4.81
C GLU A 35 -10.27 -5.20 -5.50
N ASP A 36 -10.09 -4.02 -4.90
CA ASP A 36 -9.19 -3.01 -5.46
C ASP A 36 -7.72 -3.37 -5.28
N VAL A 37 -7.39 -4.15 -4.25
CA VAL A 37 -6.00 -4.45 -3.89
C VAL A 37 -5.47 -5.54 -4.81
N GLN A 38 -4.43 -5.21 -5.59
CA GLN A 38 -3.79 -6.14 -6.51
C GLN A 38 -2.32 -6.29 -6.15
N GLN A 39 -1.90 -7.53 -5.84
CA GLN A 39 -0.52 -7.85 -5.50
C GLN A 39 0.39 -7.73 -6.73
N GLY A 40 1.55 -7.10 -6.57
CA GLY A 40 2.60 -7.05 -7.58
C GLY A 40 3.74 -8.05 -7.33
N ALA A 41 4.95 -7.67 -7.73
CA ALA A 41 6.12 -8.55 -7.71
C ALA A 41 6.77 -8.71 -6.32
N LEU A 42 6.33 -7.95 -5.31
CA LEU A 42 6.88 -8.02 -3.96
C LEU A 42 6.20 -9.13 -3.13
N GLY A 43 6.98 -9.84 -2.33
CA GLY A 43 6.51 -10.88 -1.39
C GLY A 43 5.81 -10.33 -0.14
N ASN A 44 4.92 -9.33 -0.29
CA ASN A 44 4.19 -8.68 0.79
C ASN A 44 2.70 -9.07 0.82
N CYS A 45 2.37 -10.31 0.43
CA CYS A 45 0.99 -10.82 0.44
C CYS A 45 0.30 -10.69 1.82
N TRP A 46 1.07 -10.81 2.91
CA TRP A 46 0.59 -10.59 4.29
C TRP A 46 0.00 -9.19 4.48
N PHE A 47 0.64 -8.18 3.88
CA PHE A 47 0.23 -6.78 3.90
C PHE A 47 -0.96 -6.55 2.98
N ALA A 48 -0.89 -7.07 1.74
CA ALA A 48 -1.95 -6.96 0.75
C ALA A 48 -3.26 -7.56 1.27
N ALA A 49 -3.21 -8.78 1.82
CA ALA A 49 -4.37 -9.47 2.37
C ALA A 49 -4.99 -8.71 3.55
N ALA A 50 -4.16 -8.19 4.47
CA ALA A 50 -4.64 -7.39 5.58
C ALA A 50 -5.29 -6.09 5.10
N LEU A 51 -4.70 -5.44 4.10
CA LEU A 51 -5.25 -4.22 3.51
C LEU A 51 -6.60 -4.49 2.82
N SER A 52 -6.73 -5.59 2.06
CA SER A 52 -8.00 -6.03 1.50
C SER A 52 -9.06 -6.28 2.58
N MET A 53 -8.68 -6.90 3.70
CA MET A 53 -9.59 -7.14 4.81
C MET A 53 -10.07 -5.83 5.45
N VAL A 54 -9.16 -4.88 5.69
CA VAL A 54 -9.50 -3.57 6.25
C VAL A 54 -10.38 -2.78 5.28
N ALA A 55 -10.18 -2.93 3.97
CA ALA A 55 -11.03 -2.31 2.94
C ALA A 55 -12.50 -2.79 2.96
N ALA A 56 -12.81 -3.90 3.65
CA ALA A 56 -14.21 -4.27 3.90
C ALA A 56 -14.93 -3.30 4.86
N LYS A 57 -14.18 -2.45 5.58
CA LYS A 57 -14.68 -1.34 6.40
C LYS A 57 -14.10 -0.02 5.88
N PRO A 58 -14.78 0.66 4.94
CA PRO A 58 -14.32 1.89 4.30
C PRO A 58 -13.84 2.99 5.26
N GLU A 59 -14.42 3.05 6.46
CA GLU A 59 -14.10 4.04 7.48
C GLU A 59 -12.66 3.86 7.99
N LEU A 60 -12.19 2.62 8.12
CA LEU A 60 -10.83 2.32 8.54
C LEU A 60 -9.83 2.79 7.49
N ILE A 61 -10.07 2.49 6.21
CA ILE A 61 -9.23 3.00 5.12
C ILE A 61 -9.26 4.53 5.09
N SER A 62 -10.44 5.16 5.19
CA SER A 62 -10.55 6.62 5.21
C SER A 62 -9.80 7.26 6.37
N SER A 63 -9.70 6.57 7.51
CA SER A 63 -8.96 7.03 8.68
C SER A 63 -7.44 7.04 8.46
N LEU A 64 -6.91 6.20 7.57
CA LEU A 64 -5.48 6.20 7.21
C LEU A 64 -5.08 7.45 6.41
N PHE A 65 -6.01 8.12 5.74
CA PHE A 65 -5.72 9.26 4.87
C PHE A 65 -6.04 10.59 5.56
N ILE A 66 -5.01 11.41 5.73
CA ILE A 66 -5.17 12.83 6.07
C ILE A 66 -5.48 13.61 4.77
N THR A 67 -4.73 13.34 3.70
CA THR A 67 -5.00 13.89 2.36
C THR A 67 -5.91 12.93 1.58
N LYS A 68 -7.22 13.22 1.58
CA LYS A 68 -8.24 12.37 0.92
C LYS A 68 -8.46 12.71 -0.55
N GLU A 69 -8.12 13.92 -0.96
CA GLU A 69 -8.31 14.41 -2.33
C GLU A 69 -7.03 14.31 -3.15
N TYR A 70 -7.19 14.26 -4.47
CA TYR A 70 -6.05 14.27 -5.39
C TYR A 70 -5.29 15.59 -5.30
N ASN A 71 -4.00 15.53 -4.98
CA ASN A 71 -3.15 16.71 -4.90
C ASN A 71 -2.37 16.89 -6.22
N PRO A 72 -2.57 18.00 -6.97
CA PRO A 72 -1.82 18.27 -8.20
C PRO A 72 -0.31 18.43 -8.02
N HIS A 73 0.14 18.69 -6.79
CA HIS A 73 1.55 18.77 -6.41
C HIS A 73 2.13 17.40 -6.03
N GLY A 74 1.32 16.34 -6.02
CA GLY A 74 1.76 14.97 -5.78
C GLY A 74 2.10 14.65 -4.33
N ALA A 75 1.76 15.50 -3.37
CA ALA A 75 2.06 15.30 -1.96
C ALA A 75 0.84 14.81 -1.18
N TYR A 76 1.00 13.71 -0.44
CA TYR A 76 -0.06 13.04 0.31
C TYR A 76 0.42 12.72 1.72
N GLN A 77 -0.44 12.96 2.71
CA GLN A 77 -0.18 12.59 4.08
C GLN A 77 -1.12 11.47 4.51
N LEU A 78 -0.53 10.41 5.06
CA LEU A 78 -1.24 9.28 5.64
C LEU A 78 -0.83 9.14 7.11
N GLN A 79 -1.58 8.36 7.87
CA GLN A 79 -1.20 7.96 9.22
C GLN A 79 -1.22 6.44 9.34
N LEU A 80 -0.18 5.89 9.95
CA LEU A 80 -0.07 4.47 10.27
C LEU A 80 0.28 4.32 11.75
N PHE A 81 -0.20 3.26 12.38
CA PHE A 81 0.09 2.99 13.78
C PHE A 81 1.40 2.23 13.93
N HIS A 82 2.37 2.80 14.63
CA HIS A 82 3.66 2.17 14.82
C HIS A 82 4.26 2.56 16.17
N ALA A 83 4.84 1.59 16.87
CA ALA A 83 5.46 1.78 18.18
C ALA A 83 4.53 2.42 19.23
N GLY A 84 3.23 2.11 19.19
CA GLY A 84 2.26 2.55 20.19
C GLY A 84 1.57 3.90 19.90
N GLU A 85 1.90 4.54 18.78
CA GLU A 85 1.35 5.84 18.40
C GLU A 85 0.96 5.91 16.92
N TRP A 86 0.05 6.82 16.58
CA TRP A 86 -0.27 7.15 15.19
C TRP A 86 0.78 8.08 14.61
N ARG A 87 1.48 7.63 13.57
CA ARG A 87 2.53 8.41 12.90
C ARG A 87 2.06 8.95 11.57
N GLY A 88 2.09 10.27 11.43
CA GLY A 88 1.85 10.97 10.17
C GLY A 88 3.05 10.82 9.22
N ILE A 89 2.80 10.26 8.04
CA ILE A 89 3.82 9.97 7.03
C ILE A 89 3.47 10.75 5.77
N LEU A 90 4.34 11.70 5.41
CA LEU A 90 4.25 12.45 4.16
C LEU A 90 4.94 11.65 3.05
N ILE A 91 4.22 11.39 1.96
CA ILE A 91 4.73 10.69 0.77
C ILE A 91 4.37 11.45 -0.50
N ASP A 92 5.18 11.23 -1.53
CA ASP A 92 4.90 11.69 -2.88
C ASP A 92 4.22 10.60 -3.73
N ASP A 93 3.74 10.93 -4.93
CA ASP A 93 3.11 10.01 -5.89
C ASP A 93 4.07 9.33 -6.88
N LEU A 94 5.37 9.28 -6.58
CA LEU A 94 6.34 8.52 -7.37
C LEU A 94 6.36 7.05 -6.91
N PHE A 95 5.88 6.17 -7.77
CA PHE A 95 5.85 4.73 -7.49
C PHE A 95 6.81 3.97 -8.40
N PRO A 96 7.41 2.86 -7.92
CA PRO A 96 8.22 1.99 -8.76
C PRO A 96 7.37 1.31 -9.84
N THR A 97 7.88 1.30 -11.08
CA THR A 97 7.19 0.72 -12.25
C THR A 97 8.11 -0.24 -13.01
N SER A 98 7.54 -1.33 -13.55
CA SER A 98 8.31 -2.45 -14.10
C SER A 98 8.62 -2.31 -15.59
N GLN A 99 7.81 -1.55 -16.34
CA GLN A 99 7.98 -1.33 -17.78
C GLN A 99 8.12 0.16 -18.10
N VAL A 100 9.32 0.70 -17.87
CA VAL A 100 9.59 2.12 -18.07
C VAL A 100 9.91 2.40 -19.54
N MET A 101 9.20 3.33 -20.16
CA MET A 101 9.56 3.94 -21.45
C MET A 101 10.00 5.38 -21.27
N ARG A 102 10.98 5.80 -22.09
CA ARG A 102 11.31 7.21 -22.29
C ARG A 102 10.30 7.83 -23.24
N GLY A 103 9.82 9.02 -22.92
CA GLY A 103 9.19 9.90 -23.89
C GLY A 103 9.36 11.36 -23.51
N LYS A 104 8.74 12.23 -24.30
CA LYS A 104 8.75 13.67 -24.03
C LYS A 104 7.35 14.12 -23.66
N LEU A 105 7.23 14.82 -22.53
CA LEU A 105 6.01 15.50 -22.10
C LEU A 105 6.33 16.99 -22.01
N GLN A 106 5.63 17.80 -22.80
CA GLN A 106 5.86 19.27 -22.86
C GLN A 106 7.34 19.65 -23.11
N GLY A 107 8.06 18.85 -23.92
CA GLY A 107 9.46 19.09 -24.25
C GLY A 107 10.48 18.53 -23.24
N GLU A 108 10.07 18.18 -22.03
CA GLU A 108 10.91 17.55 -21.02
C GLU A 108 10.96 16.03 -21.20
N MET A 109 12.13 15.44 -20.95
CA MET A 109 12.29 13.99 -20.96
C MET A 109 11.62 13.42 -19.71
N VAL A 110 10.62 12.57 -19.91
CA VAL A 110 9.88 11.91 -18.82
C VAL A 110 9.83 10.43 -19.07
N TYR A 111 9.98 9.67 -17.99
CA TYR A 111 9.81 8.23 -17.97
C TYR A 111 8.40 7.89 -17.51
N TYR A 112 7.70 7.01 -18.22
CA TYR A 112 6.34 6.56 -17.87
C TYR A 112 6.21 5.06 -18.04
N SER A 113 5.31 4.44 -17.28
CA SER A 113 5.03 3.01 -17.38
C SER A 113 4.17 2.70 -18.62
N ARG A 114 4.60 1.75 -19.46
CA ARG A 114 3.76 1.21 -20.54
C ARG A 114 2.58 0.47 -19.91
N GLY A 115 1.37 1.00 -20.08
CA GLY A 115 0.15 0.38 -19.54
C GLY A 115 -0.15 0.69 -18.07
N GLY A 116 0.64 1.57 -17.42
CA GLY A 116 0.35 2.00 -16.04
C GLY A 116 0.60 0.94 -14.97
N THR A 117 1.34 -0.13 -15.29
CA THR A 117 1.62 -1.23 -14.36
C THR A 117 2.62 -0.78 -13.30
N LEU A 118 2.22 -0.84 -12.03
CA LEU A 118 3.08 -0.65 -10.87
C LEU A 118 3.87 -1.93 -10.58
N SER A 119 5.08 -1.80 -10.04
CA SER A 119 5.94 -2.97 -9.73
C SER A 119 5.47 -3.76 -8.52
N TYR A 120 4.88 -3.06 -7.55
CA TYR A 120 4.46 -3.62 -6.27
C TYR A 120 2.93 -3.59 -6.17
N LEU A 121 2.33 -3.13 -5.08
CA LEU A 121 0.87 -3.10 -5.00
C LEU A 121 0.27 -2.09 -5.99
N SER A 122 -0.81 -2.51 -6.65
CA SER A 122 -1.60 -1.65 -7.51
C SER A 122 -3.07 -1.62 -7.07
N CYS A 123 -3.79 -0.61 -7.55
CA CYS A 123 -5.19 -0.40 -7.23
C CYS A 123 -6.03 -0.48 -8.49
N ALA A 124 -7.11 -1.26 -8.46
CA ALA A 124 -8.10 -1.26 -9.52
C ALA A 124 -8.84 0.10 -9.62
N ARG A 125 -9.52 0.33 -10.75
CA ARG A 125 -10.40 1.50 -10.99
C ARG A 125 -9.68 2.86 -11.01
N HIS A 126 -8.40 2.89 -11.40
CA HIS A 126 -7.56 4.11 -11.46
C HIS A 126 -7.55 4.89 -10.14
N GLN A 127 -7.26 4.18 -9.06
CA GLN A 127 -7.18 4.71 -7.70
C GLN A 127 -5.73 4.67 -7.18
N LEU A 128 -5.42 5.46 -6.17
CA LEU A 128 -4.05 5.58 -5.63
C LEU A 128 -3.93 5.12 -4.17
N TRP A 129 -5.04 4.83 -3.49
CA TRP A 129 -5.01 4.55 -2.06
C TRP A 129 -4.14 3.34 -1.69
N VAL A 130 -4.20 2.24 -2.46
CA VAL A 130 -3.38 1.04 -2.20
C VAL A 130 -1.88 1.33 -2.30
N PRO A 131 -1.34 1.85 -3.43
CA PRO A 131 0.09 2.11 -3.53
C PRO A 131 0.56 3.23 -2.59
N LEU A 132 -0.30 4.19 -2.24
CA LEU A 132 0.02 5.20 -1.21
C LEU A 132 0.23 4.57 0.17
N VAL A 133 -0.66 3.65 0.59
CA VAL A 133 -0.53 2.95 1.88
C VAL A 133 0.72 2.07 1.91
N GLU A 134 0.98 1.32 0.84
CA GLU A 134 2.21 0.54 0.71
C GLU A 134 3.46 1.42 0.81
N LYS A 135 3.48 2.55 0.11
CA LYS A 135 4.61 3.48 0.13
C LYS A 135 4.82 4.11 1.51
N ALA A 136 3.74 4.47 2.21
CA ALA A 136 3.83 4.97 3.58
C ALA A 136 4.44 3.91 4.51
N ALA A 137 4.01 2.66 4.38
CA ALA A 137 4.58 1.54 5.14
C ALA A 137 6.05 1.31 4.79
N ALA A 138 6.42 1.32 3.50
CA ALA A 138 7.80 1.17 3.05
C ALA A 138 8.69 2.29 3.59
N LYS A 139 8.20 3.53 3.63
CA LYS A 139 8.91 4.67 4.20
C LYS A 139 9.12 4.52 5.71
N LEU A 140 8.13 3.99 6.41
CA LEU A 140 8.22 3.72 7.84
C LEU A 140 9.19 2.57 8.14
N SER A 141 9.21 1.53 7.31
CA SER A 141 10.13 0.39 7.41
C SER A 141 11.52 0.66 6.81
N GLY A 142 11.73 1.80 6.15
CA GLY A 142 12.99 2.21 5.53
C GLY A 142 13.18 1.81 4.06
N SER A 143 12.51 0.76 3.56
CA SER A 143 12.49 0.42 2.12
C SER A 143 11.32 -0.50 1.78
N TYR A 144 11.00 -0.64 0.48
CA TYR A 144 10.03 -1.65 0.02
C TYR A 144 10.52 -3.08 0.28
N GLY A 145 11.84 -3.32 0.20
CA GLY A 145 12.41 -4.64 0.50
C GLY A 145 12.13 -5.10 1.94
N ASN A 146 12.05 -4.15 2.89
CA ASN A 146 11.76 -4.43 4.29
C ASN A 146 10.28 -4.78 4.55
N LEU A 147 9.41 -4.67 3.54
CA LEU A 147 8.04 -5.18 3.61
C LEU A 147 7.94 -6.66 3.18
N SER A 148 9.04 -7.27 2.73
CA SER A 148 9.08 -8.70 2.46
C SER A 148 9.09 -9.49 3.78
N ALA A 149 8.23 -10.51 3.86
CA ALA A 149 8.17 -11.47 4.98
C ALA A 149 7.68 -10.96 6.37
N GLY A 150 6.64 -10.12 6.41
CA GLY A 150 5.90 -9.82 7.65
C GLY A 150 4.72 -10.76 7.93
N THR A 151 3.98 -10.47 8.98
CA THR A 151 2.82 -11.24 9.41
C THR A 151 1.51 -10.46 9.29
N PHE A 152 0.41 -11.17 9.04
CA PHE A 152 -0.92 -10.55 8.91
C PHE A 152 -1.31 -9.70 10.13
N GLY A 153 -0.97 -10.15 11.35
CA GLY A 153 -1.24 -9.42 12.59
C GLY A 153 -0.48 -8.09 12.67
N GLU A 154 0.78 -8.04 12.21
CA GLU A 154 1.55 -6.79 12.15
C GLU A 154 0.90 -5.79 11.19
N ALA A 155 0.42 -6.23 10.03
CA ALA A 155 -0.29 -5.34 9.10
C ALA A 155 -1.60 -4.82 9.69
N LEU A 156 -2.38 -5.66 10.36
CA LEU A 156 -3.60 -5.22 11.05
C LEU A 156 -3.30 -4.21 12.16
N GLY A 157 -2.27 -4.47 12.97
CA GLY A 157 -1.80 -3.52 13.98
C GLY A 157 -1.39 -2.19 13.35
N LEU A 158 -0.69 -2.22 12.21
CA LEU A 158 -0.27 -1.03 11.47
C LEU A 158 -1.44 -0.18 10.97
N PHE A 159 -2.52 -0.81 10.51
CA PHE A 159 -3.68 -0.09 9.94
C PHE A 159 -4.72 0.31 10.99
N THR A 160 -4.80 -0.39 12.11
CA THR A 160 -5.90 -0.21 13.07
C THR A 160 -5.46 0.22 14.46
N GLY A 161 -4.21 -0.06 14.83
CA GLY A 161 -3.69 0.16 16.18
C GLY A 161 -4.23 -0.80 17.25
N PHE A 162 -5.07 -1.78 16.87
CA PHE A 162 -5.63 -2.74 17.81
C PHE A 162 -4.76 -4.00 17.97
N PRO A 163 -4.79 -4.63 19.17
CA PRO A 163 -4.11 -5.90 19.38
C PRO A 163 -4.74 -7.01 18.52
N THR A 164 -3.90 -7.93 18.05
CA THR A 164 -4.32 -9.06 17.22
C THR A 164 -4.03 -10.39 17.92
N GLU A 165 -5.00 -11.29 17.93
CA GLU A 165 -4.82 -12.67 18.41
C GLU A 165 -4.74 -13.64 17.23
N ARG A 166 -3.81 -14.60 17.29
CA ARG A 166 -3.70 -15.68 16.31
C ARG A 166 -4.26 -16.97 16.91
N LEU A 167 -5.40 -17.42 16.38
CA LEU A 167 -5.98 -18.71 16.73
C LEU A 167 -5.44 -19.80 15.81
N VAL A 168 -4.80 -20.82 16.40
CA VAL A 168 -4.34 -22.00 15.66
C VAL A 168 -5.51 -22.99 15.56
N LEU A 169 -6.04 -23.16 14.35
CA LEU A 169 -7.22 -24.00 14.11
C LEU A 169 -6.92 -25.50 14.22
N TYR A 170 -5.73 -25.93 13.76
CA TYR A 170 -5.30 -27.32 13.89
C TYR A 170 -4.40 -27.48 15.12
N ILE A 171 -4.93 -28.16 16.13
CA ILE A 171 -4.16 -28.56 17.31
C ILE A 171 -3.80 -30.04 17.11
N PRO A 172 -2.51 -30.39 17.00
CA PRO A 172 -2.07 -31.78 16.98
C PRO A 172 -2.64 -32.55 18.18
N ALA A 173 -2.94 -33.83 17.98
CA ALA A 173 -3.58 -34.65 19.01
C ALA A 173 -2.81 -34.62 20.35
N GLU A 174 -1.47 -34.57 20.31
CA GLU A 174 -0.64 -34.53 21.52
C GLU A 174 -0.82 -33.23 22.32
N ALA A 175 -1.02 -32.09 21.62
CA ALA A 175 -1.23 -30.79 22.27
C ALA A 175 -2.67 -30.64 22.83
N ARG A 176 -3.64 -31.43 22.34
CA ARG A 176 -4.98 -31.51 22.93
C ARG A 176 -4.96 -32.22 24.27
N LEU A 177 -4.20 -33.31 24.39
CA LEU A 177 -4.06 -34.08 25.64
C LEU A 177 -3.42 -33.24 26.75
N ARG A 178 -2.29 -32.55 26.46
CA ARG A 178 -1.63 -31.66 27.44
C ARG A 178 -2.51 -30.52 27.94
N ARG A 179 -3.45 -30.00 27.12
CA ARG A 179 -4.39 -28.96 27.55
C ARG A 179 -5.54 -29.50 28.41
N ALA A 180 -5.90 -30.78 28.24
CA ALA A 180 -6.90 -31.44 29.07
C ALA A 180 -6.34 -31.76 30.47
N GLU A 181 -5.04 -32.04 30.58
CA GLU A 181 -4.35 -32.31 31.87
C GLU A 181 -4.14 -31.05 32.75
N LEU A 182 -4.29 -29.86 32.18
CA LEU A 182 -4.12 -28.57 32.87
C LEU A 182 -5.44 -27.93 33.34
N ARG A 183 -6.57 -28.64 33.21
CA ARG A 183 -7.90 -28.24 33.72
C ARG A 183 -8.29 -29.14 34.88
#